data_AF-A0A7C5PBE6-F1
#
_entry.id   AF-A0A7C5PBE6-F1
#
_cell.length_a   1.000
_cell.length_b   1.000
_cell.length_c   1.000
_cell.angle_alpha   90.00
_cell.angle_beta   90.00
_cell.angle_gamma   90.00
#
_symmetry.space_group_name_H-M   'P 1'
#
loop_
_entity.id
_entity.type
_entity.pdbx_description
1 polymer ?
#
loop_
_entity_poly.entity_id
_entity_poly.type
_entity_poly.pdbx_seq_one_letter_code
_entity_poly.pdbx_strand_id
1 'polypeptide(L)'
;MGENLLAMLRVGQNSSGFVIGHLVNSAIQRTALEFLAENARSLPAAARAELLAALSNSSYDEAFYQAMEQEAKGLEFEANRIANGTNSVEDLRKIFGDPSFANLSKEQFVAGMREVATLEREYVAAIALPEAEYQAWLTKRAAAQQTNPLIGILMPVFDRVVEQARAAVVQRAMAVAGLQVLTAGPSVLTQYLDPASGQPFQYQPSATGFQLTSSFQINGKPVSLNFRQ
;
A
#
# COMPACT_ATOMS: atom_id res chain seq x y z
N MET A 1 3.05 20.04 -18.83
CA MET A 1 2.83 18.58 -18.64
C MET A 1 3.59 18.05 -17.44
N GLY A 2 4.92 18.23 -17.36
CA GLY A 2 5.73 17.79 -16.21
C GLY A 2 5.27 18.38 -14.86
N GLU A 3 4.96 19.67 -14.80
CA GLU A 3 4.47 20.32 -13.58
C GLU A 3 3.15 19.74 -13.05
N ASN A 4 2.22 19.37 -13.95
CA ASN A 4 0.96 18.74 -13.55
C ASN A 4 1.19 17.34 -12.96
N LEU A 5 2.13 16.57 -13.51
CA LEU A 5 2.51 15.26 -12.96
C LEU A 5 3.14 15.39 -11.57
N LEU A 6 4.04 16.36 -11.41
CA LEU A 6 4.63 16.67 -10.10
C LEU A 6 3.57 17.12 -9.10
N ALA A 7 2.61 17.94 -9.53
CA ALA A 7 1.49 18.34 -8.69
C ALA A 7 0.63 17.13 -8.29
N MET A 8 0.30 16.22 -9.20
CA MET A 8 -0.45 15.00 -8.88
C MET A 8 0.31 14.10 -7.88
N LEU A 9 1.61 13.89 -8.09
CA LEU A 9 2.45 13.12 -7.16
C LEU A 9 2.54 13.76 -5.77
N ARG A 10 2.53 15.10 -5.69
CA ARG A 10 2.57 15.87 -4.42
C ARG A 10 1.21 15.95 -3.73
N VAL A 11 0.11 16.08 -4.47
CA VAL A 11 -1.26 16.05 -3.91
C VAL A 11 -1.47 14.73 -3.18
N GLY A 12 -0.99 13.63 -3.75
CA GLY A 12 -0.99 12.34 -3.08
C GLY A 12 -0.34 12.36 -1.68
N GLN A 13 0.82 13.02 -1.56
CA GLN A 13 1.57 13.10 -0.30
C GLN A 13 0.84 13.85 0.83
N ASN A 14 -0.18 14.66 0.53
CA ASN A 14 -0.93 15.45 1.50
C ASN A 14 -2.29 14.85 1.89
N SER A 15 -2.54 13.59 1.53
CA SER A 15 -3.79 12.90 1.89
C SER A 15 -3.89 12.55 3.38
N SER A 16 -5.11 12.25 3.83
CA SER A 16 -5.44 11.90 5.21
C SER A 16 -4.49 10.87 5.81
N GLY A 17 -4.09 11.08 7.07
CA GLY A 17 -3.22 10.17 7.83
C GLY A 17 -3.88 8.87 8.27
N PHE A 18 -5.00 8.46 7.68
CA PHE A 18 -5.64 7.15 7.90
C PHE A 18 -5.47 6.25 6.68
N VAL A 19 -5.71 4.95 6.85
CA VAL A 19 -5.50 3.93 5.80
C VAL A 19 -6.30 4.21 4.52
N ILE A 20 -7.54 4.68 4.63
CA ILE A 20 -8.35 5.06 3.45
C ILE A 20 -7.70 6.23 2.70
N GLY A 21 -7.15 7.21 3.42
CA GLY A 21 -6.41 8.32 2.82
C GLY A 21 -5.21 7.83 2.03
N HIS A 22 -4.44 6.91 2.62
CA HIS A 22 -3.33 6.26 1.94
C HIS A 22 -3.76 5.49 0.68
N LEU A 23 -4.87 4.74 0.71
CA LEU A 23 -5.39 4.04 -0.47
C LEU A 23 -5.74 4.99 -1.61
N VAL A 24 -6.45 6.09 -1.30
CA VAL A 24 -6.81 7.12 -2.28
C VAL A 24 -5.54 7.73 -2.89
N ASN A 25 -4.55 8.03 -2.06
CA ASN A 25 -3.25 8.51 -2.50
C ASN A 25 -2.54 7.52 -3.44
N SER A 26 -2.43 6.25 -3.06
CA SER A 26 -1.80 5.21 -3.87
C SER A 26 -2.51 5.06 -5.23
N ALA A 27 -3.84 5.21 -5.28
CA ALA A 27 -4.58 5.22 -6.55
C ALA A 27 -4.23 6.44 -7.42
N ILE A 28 -4.18 7.65 -6.85
CA ILE A 28 -3.78 8.87 -7.56
C ILE A 28 -2.35 8.74 -8.11
N GLN A 29 -1.42 8.23 -7.28
CA GLN A 29 -0.05 7.99 -7.68
C GLN A 29 0.01 7.01 -8.84
N ARG A 30 -0.70 5.89 -8.75
CA ARG A 30 -0.76 4.91 -9.84
C ARG A 30 -1.19 5.55 -11.17
N THR A 31 -2.24 6.36 -11.16
CA THR A 31 -2.68 7.09 -12.36
C THR A 31 -1.60 8.04 -12.87
N ALA A 32 -0.90 8.75 -11.97
CA ALA A 32 0.21 9.62 -12.35
C ALA A 32 1.39 8.85 -12.96
N LEU A 33 1.71 7.66 -12.44
CA LEU A 33 2.76 6.78 -12.95
C LEU A 33 2.41 6.19 -14.32
N GLU A 34 1.15 5.76 -14.51
CA GLU A 34 0.64 5.28 -15.80
C GLU A 34 0.73 6.39 -16.85
N PHE A 35 0.26 7.60 -16.52
CA PHE A 35 0.38 8.76 -17.42
C PHE A 35 1.84 9.14 -17.70
N LEU A 36 2.70 9.10 -16.70
CA LEU A 36 4.14 9.34 -16.85
C LEU A 36 4.73 8.34 -17.84
N ALA A 37 4.47 7.04 -17.67
CA ALA A 37 5.03 6.00 -18.54
C ALA A 37 4.55 6.17 -20.00
N GLU A 38 3.29 6.51 -20.20
CA GLU A 38 2.73 6.77 -21.53
C GLU A 38 3.33 8.02 -22.22
N ASN A 39 3.86 8.98 -21.46
CA ASN A 39 4.34 10.26 -21.99
C ASN A 39 5.84 10.50 -21.76
N ALA A 40 6.58 9.54 -21.19
CA ALA A 40 7.91 9.79 -20.66
C ALA A 40 8.92 10.32 -21.70
N ARG A 41 8.79 9.93 -22.97
CA ARG A 41 9.64 10.43 -24.06
C ARG A 41 9.36 11.88 -24.44
N SER A 42 8.10 12.30 -24.42
CA SER A 42 7.69 13.67 -24.78
C SER A 42 8.04 14.69 -23.70
N LEU A 43 8.34 14.23 -22.48
CA LEU A 43 8.78 15.08 -21.39
C LEU A 43 10.18 15.68 -21.67
N PRO A 44 10.40 16.98 -21.40
CA PRO A 44 11.75 17.55 -21.41
C PRO A 44 12.69 16.86 -20.42
N ALA A 45 13.99 16.85 -20.70
CA ALA A 45 14.99 16.21 -19.84
C ALA A 45 14.97 16.76 -18.40
N ALA A 46 14.80 18.09 -18.24
CA ALA A 46 14.66 18.72 -16.93
C ALA A 46 13.44 18.19 -16.15
N ALA A 47 12.28 18.09 -16.80
CA ALA A 47 11.07 17.55 -16.17
C ALA A 47 11.25 16.08 -15.76
N ARG A 48 11.92 15.26 -16.58
CA ARG A 48 12.25 13.87 -16.21
C ARG A 48 13.17 13.79 -14.99
N ALA A 49 14.16 14.68 -14.89
CA ALA A 49 15.07 14.72 -13.75
C ALA A 49 14.33 15.10 -12.45
N GLU A 50 13.42 16.08 -12.51
CA GLU A 50 12.56 16.45 -11.37
C GLU A 50 11.63 15.32 -10.95
N LEU A 51 11.00 14.63 -11.91
CA LEU A 51 10.15 13.48 -11.64
C LEU A 51 10.95 12.33 -11.01
N LEU A 52 12.15 12.05 -11.51
CA LEU A 52 13.04 11.05 -10.94
C LEU A 52 13.37 11.39 -9.47
N ALA A 53 13.75 12.65 -9.20
CA ALA A 53 14.04 13.11 -7.84
C ALA A 53 12.83 12.99 -6.91
N ALA A 54 11.63 13.32 -7.41
CA ALA A 54 10.40 13.15 -6.65
C ALA A 54 10.12 11.68 -6.33
N LEU A 55 10.21 10.78 -7.33
CA LEU A 55 9.90 9.36 -7.18
C LEU A 55 10.92 8.59 -6.33
N SER A 56 12.16 9.08 -6.24
CA SER A 56 13.21 8.49 -5.41
C SER A 56 13.17 8.92 -3.94
N ASN A 57 12.22 9.76 -3.52
CA ASN A 57 12.10 10.19 -2.13
C ASN A 57 11.64 9.04 -1.21
N SER A 58 12.35 8.79 -0.11
CA SER A 58 12.03 7.73 0.86
C SER A 58 10.78 8.01 1.72
N SER A 59 10.31 9.26 1.76
CA SER A 59 9.14 9.66 2.57
C SER A 59 7.83 8.99 2.14
N TYR A 60 7.79 8.38 0.95
CA TYR A 60 6.59 7.68 0.47
C TYR A 60 6.25 6.44 1.28
N ASP A 61 7.26 5.73 1.78
CA ASP A 61 7.04 4.52 2.54
C ASP A 61 6.60 4.89 3.96
N GLU A 62 7.18 5.94 4.55
CA GLU A 62 6.81 6.48 5.87
C GLU A 62 5.33 6.84 6.00
N ALA A 63 4.72 7.36 4.93
CA ALA A 63 3.30 7.71 4.93
C ALA A 63 2.38 6.51 5.18
N PHE A 64 2.76 5.31 4.71
CA PHE A 64 2.00 4.09 4.98
C PHE A 64 2.11 3.67 6.45
N TYR A 65 3.33 3.67 7.00
CA TYR A 65 3.57 3.37 8.42
C TYR A 65 2.78 4.31 9.34
N GLN A 66 2.80 5.61 9.03
CA GLN A 66 2.03 6.60 9.78
C GLN A 66 0.53 6.36 9.66
N ALA A 67 0.03 6.03 8.46
CA ALA A 67 -1.39 5.77 8.25
C ALA A 67 -1.91 4.60 9.07
N MET A 68 -1.14 3.51 9.13
CA MET A 68 -1.48 2.33 9.94
C MET A 68 -1.39 2.61 11.43
N GLU A 69 -0.40 3.38 11.89
CA GLU A 69 -0.30 3.76 13.31
C GLU A 69 -1.47 4.65 13.75
N GLN A 70 -1.94 5.56 12.90
CA GLN A 70 -3.11 6.38 13.20
C GLN A 70 -4.41 5.58 13.18
N GLU A 71 -4.55 4.61 12.28
CA GLU A 71 -5.69 3.68 12.28
C GLU A 71 -5.76 2.90 13.59
N ALA A 72 -4.63 2.31 14.02
CA ALA A 72 -4.54 1.58 15.28
C ALA A 72 -4.89 2.46 16.49
N LYS A 73 -4.41 3.71 16.52
CA LYS A 73 -4.79 4.70 17.54
C LYS A 73 -6.28 5.05 17.49
N GLY A 74 -6.85 5.15 16.29
CA GLY A 74 -8.28 5.38 16.09
C GLY A 74 -9.11 4.24 16.68
N LEU A 75 -8.73 2.98 16.43
CA LEU A 75 -9.37 1.83 17.04
C LEU A 75 -9.26 1.81 18.56
N GLU A 76 -8.09 2.14 19.13
CA GLU A 76 -7.92 2.23 20.58
C GLU A 76 -8.78 3.35 21.19
N PHE A 77 -8.83 4.51 20.53
CA PHE A 77 -9.69 5.61 20.93
C PHE A 77 -11.16 5.19 20.94
N GLU A 78 -11.62 4.55 19.88
CA GLU A 78 -13.00 4.05 19.78
C GLU A 78 -13.29 2.96 20.82
N ALA A 79 -12.36 2.02 21.05
CA ALA A 79 -12.48 1.02 22.10
C ALA A 79 -12.63 1.67 23.49
N ASN A 80 -11.85 2.71 23.78
CA ASN A 80 -11.94 3.46 25.03
C ASN A 80 -13.25 4.26 25.14
N ARG A 81 -13.70 4.89 24.05
CA ARG A 81 -14.97 5.61 23.98
C ARG A 81 -16.14 4.67 24.26
N ILE A 82 -16.11 3.45 23.73
CA ILE A 82 -17.12 2.42 23.98
C ILE A 82 -17.05 1.95 25.42
N ALA A 83 -15.86 1.58 25.92
CA ALA A 83 -15.67 1.13 27.29
C ALA A 83 -16.29 2.12 28.31
N ASN A 84 -16.03 3.41 28.12
CA ASN A 84 -16.44 4.48 29.03
C ASN A 84 -17.82 5.09 28.74
N GLY A 85 -18.41 4.79 27.58
CA GLY A 85 -19.69 5.38 27.14
C GLY A 85 -20.92 4.54 27.46
N THR A 86 -22.09 5.16 27.28
CA THR A 86 -23.41 4.50 27.32
C THR A 86 -23.79 3.84 25.98
N ASN A 87 -22.96 4.00 24.94
CA ASN A 87 -23.21 3.41 23.63
C ASN A 87 -23.34 1.90 23.74
N SER A 88 -24.38 1.35 23.12
CA SER A 88 -24.60 -0.08 23.09
C SER A 88 -23.77 -0.71 21.97
N VAL A 89 -23.34 -1.95 22.16
CA VAL A 89 -22.74 -2.77 21.08
C VAL A 89 -23.69 -2.83 19.87
N GLU A 90 -25.01 -2.68 20.09
CA GLU A 90 -26.05 -2.68 19.08
C GLU A 90 -25.93 -1.51 18.08
N ASP A 91 -25.52 -0.33 18.52
CA ASP A 91 -25.36 0.82 17.62
C ASP A 91 -24.17 0.62 16.67
N LEU A 92 -23.14 -0.07 17.14
CA LEU A 92 -21.98 -0.45 16.33
C LEU A 92 -22.28 -1.63 15.40
N ARG A 93 -23.11 -2.58 15.85
CA ARG A 93 -23.64 -3.66 14.98
C ARG A 93 -24.32 -3.08 13.75
N LYS A 94 -25.12 -2.00 13.91
CA LYS A 94 -25.76 -1.31 12.78
C LYS A 94 -24.77 -0.66 11.83
N ILE A 95 -23.64 -0.17 12.34
CA ILE A 95 -22.60 0.48 11.53
C ILE A 95 -21.85 -0.55 10.69
N PHE A 96 -21.45 -1.67 11.29
CA PHE A 96 -20.67 -2.68 10.57
C PHE A 96 -21.53 -3.70 9.80
N GLY A 97 -22.80 -3.88 10.19
CA GLY A 97 -23.75 -4.75 9.48
C GLY A 97 -23.44 -6.25 9.50
N ASP A 98 -22.46 -6.72 10.28
CA ASP A 98 -22.04 -8.12 10.30
C ASP A 98 -22.72 -8.90 11.45
N PRO A 99 -23.43 -10.01 11.17
CA PRO A 99 -24.11 -10.82 12.17
C PRO A 99 -23.16 -11.52 13.15
N SER A 100 -21.88 -11.67 12.82
CA SER A 100 -20.85 -12.23 13.72
C SER A 100 -20.67 -11.41 14.99
N PHE A 101 -21.11 -10.15 15.01
CA PHE A 101 -21.10 -9.29 16.20
C PHE A 101 -22.29 -9.52 17.14
N ALA A 102 -23.32 -10.27 16.74
CA ALA A 102 -24.59 -10.41 17.47
C ALA A 102 -24.41 -11.01 18.88
N ASN A 103 -23.34 -11.76 19.11
CA ASN A 103 -23.11 -12.49 20.35
C ASN A 103 -22.00 -11.92 21.23
N LEU A 104 -21.32 -10.84 20.81
CA LEU A 104 -20.24 -10.25 21.61
C LEU A 104 -20.79 -9.39 22.74
N SER A 105 -20.28 -9.60 23.96
CA SER A 105 -20.44 -8.64 25.05
C SER A 105 -19.68 -7.34 24.75
N LYS A 106 -20.00 -6.28 25.48
CA LYS A 106 -19.30 -4.99 25.38
C LYS A 106 -17.80 -5.17 25.67
N GLU A 107 -17.46 -5.93 26.70
CA GLU A 107 -16.09 -6.20 27.12
C GLU A 107 -15.33 -7.01 26.05
N GLN A 108 -15.97 -8.03 25.47
CA GLN A 108 -15.39 -8.82 24.39
C GLN A 108 -15.15 -7.97 23.13
N PHE A 109 -16.08 -7.07 22.79
CA PHE A 109 -15.93 -6.16 21.66
C PHE A 109 -14.76 -5.18 21.88
N VAL A 110 -14.68 -4.54 23.04
CA VAL A 110 -13.59 -3.61 23.40
C VAL A 110 -12.24 -4.33 23.40
N ALA A 111 -12.15 -5.51 24.01
CA ALA A 111 -10.93 -6.30 24.02
C ALA A 111 -10.52 -6.69 22.59
N GLY A 112 -11.48 -7.11 21.76
CA GLY A 112 -11.22 -7.50 20.40
C GLY A 112 -10.75 -6.34 19.50
N MET A 113 -11.28 -5.13 19.69
CA MET A 113 -10.79 -3.93 18.97
C MET A 113 -9.34 -3.59 19.33
N ARG A 114 -8.98 -3.71 20.61
CA ARG A 114 -7.59 -3.47 21.06
C ARG A 114 -6.63 -4.51 20.51
N GLU A 115 -7.07 -5.77 20.39
CA GLU A 115 -6.29 -6.82 19.75
C GLU A 115 -6.10 -6.53 18.25
N VAL A 116 -7.13 -6.06 17.53
CA VAL A 116 -7.00 -5.63 16.13
C VAL A 116 -6.00 -4.47 16.00
N ALA A 117 -6.10 -3.44 16.84
CA ALA A 117 -5.13 -2.34 16.84
C ALA A 117 -3.68 -2.82 17.09
N THR A 118 -3.50 -3.82 17.95
CA THR A 118 -2.18 -4.44 18.18
C THR A 118 -1.71 -5.17 16.91
N LEU A 119 -2.58 -5.95 16.28
CA LEU A 119 -2.27 -6.67 15.05
C LEU A 119 -1.96 -5.73 13.88
N GLU A 120 -2.62 -4.58 13.75
CA GLU A 120 -2.30 -3.58 12.73
C GLU A 120 -0.87 -3.08 12.85
N ARG A 121 -0.43 -2.74 14.07
CA ARG A 121 0.96 -2.32 14.32
C ARG A 121 1.95 -3.43 14.02
N GLU A 122 1.65 -4.66 14.45
CA GLU A 122 2.47 -5.81 14.13
C GLU A 122 2.51 -6.08 12.63
N TYR A 123 1.40 -5.88 11.92
CA TYR A 123 1.30 -6.19 10.50
C TYR A 123 2.25 -5.35 9.67
N VAL A 124 2.38 -4.07 10.03
CA VAL A 124 3.31 -3.14 9.40
C VAL A 124 4.77 -3.56 9.61
N ALA A 125 5.12 -4.06 10.80
CA ALA A 125 6.44 -4.64 11.01
C ALA A 125 6.60 -5.96 10.21
N ALA A 126 5.51 -6.73 10.11
CA ALA A 126 5.51 -8.03 9.46
C ALA A 126 5.84 -7.98 7.97
N ILE A 127 5.48 -6.91 7.25
CA ILE A 127 5.75 -6.79 5.81
C ILE A 127 7.24 -6.76 5.45
N ALA A 128 8.10 -6.39 6.41
CA ALA A 128 9.54 -6.32 6.23
C ALA A 128 10.26 -7.57 6.78
N LEU A 129 9.52 -8.54 7.33
CA LEU A 129 10.11 -9.75 7.90
C LEU A 129 10.63 -10.69 6.80
N PRO A 130 11.68 -11.47 7.09
CA PRO A 130 12.05 -12.62 6.29
C PRO A 130 10.87 -13.60 6.12
N GLU A 131 10.81 -14.32 5.00
CA GLU A 131 9.68 -15.20 4.64
C GLU A 131 9.26 -16.16 5.77
N ALA A 132 10.22 -16.81 6.45
CA ALA A 132 9.91 -17.73 7.55
C ALA A 132 9.23 -17.04 8.73
N GLU A 133 9.66 -15.82 9.08
CA GLU A 133 9.09 -15.01 10.16
C GLU A 133 7.73 -14.45 9.77
N TYR A 134 7.56 -14.07 8.49
CA TYR A 134 6.27 -13.66 7.94
C TYR A 134 5.23 -14.79 7.99
N GLN A 135 5.60 -16.02 7.62
CA GLN A 135 4.72 -17.20 7.72
C GLN A 135 4.34 -17.53 9.17
N ALA A 136 5.29 -17.38 10.11
CA ALA A 136 5.00 -17.53 11.53
C ALA A 136 4.00 -16.47 12.01
N TRP A 137 4.15 -15.21 11.56
CA TRP A 137 3.21 -14.14 11.87
C TRP A 137 1.81 -14.40 11.30
N LEU A 138 1.70 -14.91 10.06
CA LEU A 138 0.41 -15.32 9.47
C LEU A 138 -0.28 -16.42 10.28
N THR A 139 0.49 -17.38 10.79
CA THR A 139 -0.03 -18.45 11.64
C THR A 139 -0.56 -17.89 12.97
N LYS A 140 0.17 -16.96 13.61
CA LYS A 140 -0.27 -16.26 14.82
C LYS A 140 -1.58 -15.51 14.58
N ARG A 141 -1.69 -14.77 13.47
CA ARG A 141 -2.91 -14.05 13.09
C ARG A 141 -4.09 -15.00 12.89
N ALA A 142 -3.88 -16.11 12.19
CA ALA A 142 -4.91 -17.10 11.95
C ALA A 142 -5.43 -17.72 13.26
N ALA A 143 -4.55 -17.94 14.25
CA ALA A 143 -4.95 -18.39 15.58
C ALA A 143 -5.80 -17.32 16.31
N ALA A 144 -5.38 -16.05 16.28
CA ALA A 144 -6.13 -14.95 16.89
C ALA A 144 -7.54 -14.78 16.28
N GLN A 145 -7.67 -14.99 14.97
CA GLN A 145 -8.96 -14.94 14.27
C GLN A 145 -9.97 -15.97 14.79
N GLN A 146 -9.52 -17.14 15.30
CA GLN A 146 -10.41 -18.16 15.84
C GLN A 146 -11.07 -17.72 17.16
N THR A 147 -10.42 -16.84 17.90
CA THR A 147 -10.88 -16.38 19.22
C THR A 147 -11.49 -14.98 19.20
N ASN A 148 -11.24 -14.21 18.14
CA ASN A 148 -11.75 -12.85 18.00
C ASN A 148 -12.33 -12.61 16.59
N PRO A 149 -13.67 -12.57 16.45
CA PRO A 149 -14.33 -12.41 15.15
C PRO A 149 -14.09 -11.03 14.50
N LEU A 150 -13.69 -10.00 15.25
CA LEU A 150 -13.34 -8.69 14.68
C LEU A 150 -12.12 -8.81 13.75
N ILE A 151 -11.18 -9.70 14.06
CA ILE A 151 -10.00 -9.97 13.23
C ILE A 151 -10.45 -10.52 11.87
N GLY A 152 -11.39 -11.46 11.85
CA GLY A 152 -11.87 -12.06 10.60
C GLY A 152 -12.60 -11.08 9.67
N ILE A 153 -13.11 -9.97 10.22
CA ILE A 153 -13.86 -8.95 9.48
C ILE A 153 -12.94 -7.82 9.04
N LEU A 154 -12.08 -7.33 9.95
CA LEU A 154 -11.25 -6.15 9.70
C LEU A 154 -9.93 -6.51 8.99
N MET A 155 -9.27 -7.61 9.36
CA MET A 155 -7.95 -7.95 8.77
C MET A 155 -7.95 -8.19 7.25
N PRO A 156 -8.98 -8.80 6.62
CA PRO A 156 -8.99 -8.92 5.17
C PRO A 156 -8.95 -7.58 4.44
N VAL A 157 -9.47 -6.50 5.04
CA VAL A 157 -9.35 -5.15 4.49
C VAL A 157 -7.90 -4.66 4.58
N PHE A 158 -7.24 -4.88 5.72
CA PHE A 158 -5.83 -4.57 5.90
C PHE A 158 -4.91 -5.35 4.97
N ASP A 159 -5.20 -6.63 4.70
CA ASP A 159 -4.45 -7.45 3.75
C ASP A 159 -4.43 -6.81 2.36
N ARG A 160 -5.60 -6.35 1.90
CA ARG A 160 -5.72 -5.62 0.63
C ARG A 160 -4.96 -4.30 0.67
N VAL A 161 -5.03 -3.56 1.77
CA VAL A 161 -4.30 -2.30 1.93
C VAL A 161 -2.80 -2.50 1.80
N VAL A 162 -2.25 -3.50 2.49
CA VAL A 162 -0.82 -3.82 2.42
C VAL A 162 -0.43 -4.27 1.01
N GLU A 163 -1.24 -5.11 0.36
CA GLU A 163 -1.00 -5.51 -1.02
C GLU A 163 -0.93 -4.28 -1.95
N GLN A 164 -1.86 -3.32 -1.80
CA GLN A 164 -1.85 -2.08 -2.58
C GLN A 164 -0.67 -1.17 -2.24
N ALA A 165 -0.26 -1.07 -0.97
CA ALA A 165 0.90 -0.29 -0.56
C ALA A 165 2.19 -0.87 -1.18
N ARG A 166 2.39 -2.19 -1.10
CA ARG A 166 3.53 -2.89 -1.73
C ARG A 166 3.53 -2.73 -3.24
N ALA A 167 2.35 -2.81 -3.87
CA ALA A 167 2.20 -2.53 -5.29
C ALA A 167 2.65 -1.12 -5.67
N ALA A 168 2.27 -0.11 -4.88
CA ALA A 168 2.67 1.28 -5.13
C ALA A 168 4.20 1.46 -5.06
N VAL A 169 4.87 0.79 -4.11
CA VAL A 169 6.34 0.77 -4.03
C VAL A 169 6.96 0.16 -5.29
N VAL A 170 6.46 -1.00 -5.72
CA VAL A 170 6.92 -1.67 -6.95
C VAL A 170 6.71 -0.79 -8.18
N GLN A 171 5.52 -0.20 -8.34
CA GLN A 171 5.19 0.67 -9.47
C GLN A 171 6.09 1.92 -9.50
N ARG A 172 6.38 2.52 -8.34
CA ARG A 172 7.29 3.68 -8.23
C ARG A 172 8.72 3.30 -8.63
N ALA A 173 9.24 2.20 -8.11
CA ALA A 173 10.56 1.69 -8.48
C ALA A 173 10.64 1.36 -9.99
N MET A 174 9.58 0.79 -10.54
CA MET A 174 9.45 0.50 -11.97
C MET A 174 9.39 1.78 -12.81
N ALA A 175 8.73 2.84 -12.33
CA ALA A 175 8.71 4.15 -12.97
C ALA A 175 10.11 4.77 -13.05
N VAL A 176 10.85 4.75 -11.93
CA VAL A 176 12.25 5.17 -11.84
C VAL A 176 13.11 4.38 -12.84
N ALA A 177 13.01 3.05 -12.82
CA ALA A 177 13.75 2.16 -13.70
C ALA A 177 13.46 2.46 -15.18
N GLY A 178 12.20 2.64 -15.57
CA GLY A 178 11.83 2.93 -16.95
C GLY A 178 12.28 4.30 -17.44
N LEU A 179 12.27 5.33 -16.60
CA LEU A 179 12.87 6.64 -16.93
C LEU A 179 14.38 6.51 -17.20
N GLN A 180 15.06 5.64 -16.47
CA GLN A 180 16.49 5.36 -16.66
C GLN A 180 16.73 4.57 -17.94
N VAL A 181 15.88 3.58 -18.26
CA VAL A 181 15.94 2.84 -19.53
C VAL A 181 15.78 3.77 -20.73
N LEU A 182 14.92 4.79 -20.64
CA LEU A 182 14.76 5.79 -21.70
C LEU A 182 16.02 6.63 -21.95
N THR A 183 16.90 6.75 -20.96
CA THR A 183 18.10 7.59 -21.03
C THR A 183 19.35 6.76 -21.35
N ALA A 184 19.49 5.59 -20.73
CA ALA A 184 20.71 4.77 -20.76
C ALA A 184 20.50 3.39 -21.42
N GLY A 185 19.28 3.05 -21.82
CA GLY A 185 18.94 1.74 -22.39
C GLY A 185 18.68 0.65 -21.35
N PRO A 186 18.25 -0.55 -21.80
CA PRO A 186 17.78 -1.63 -20.92
C PRO A 186 18.86 -2.24 -20.00
N SER A 187 20.15 -2.06 -20.32
CA SER A 187 21.26 -2.57 -19.49
C SER A 187 21.28 -1.97 -18.08
N VAL A 188 20.68 -0.78 -17.91
CA VAL A 188 20.62 -0.09 -16.61
C VAL A 188 19.76 -0.82 -15.57
N LEU A 189 18.88 -1.73 -16.00
CA LEU A 189 17.98 -2.47 -15.09
C LEU A 189 18.73 -3.32 -14.06
N THR A 190 20.01 -3.63 -14.29
CA THR A 190 20.89 -4.28 -13.31
C THR A 190 21.14 -3.44 -12.05
N GLN A 191 20.92 -2.12 -12.13
CA GLN A 191 21.10 -1.17 -11.02
C GLN A 191 19.78 -0.76 -10.36
N TYR A 192 18.64 -1.04 -11.01
CA TYR A 192 17.30 -0.67 -10.57
C TYR A 192 16.47 -1.94 -10.38
N LEU A 193 16.66 -2.57 -9.23
CA LEU A 193 16.07 -3.87 -8.90
C LEU A 193 14.60 -3.71 -8.48
N ASP A 194 13.81 -4.74 -8.79
CA ASP A 194 12.46 -4.90 -8.30
C ASP A 194 12.49 -5.11 -6.78
N PRO A 195 11.89 -4.21 -5.97
CA PRO A 195 11.93 -4.31 -4.52
C PRO A 195 11.21 -5.57 -4.00
N ALA A 196 10.36 -6.21 -4.80
CA ALA A 196 9.68 -7.44 -4.39
C ALA A 196 10.53 -8.71 -4.55
N SER A 197 11.52 -8.72 -5.45
CA SER A 197 12.33 -9.91 -5.75
C SER A 197 13.84 -9.71 -5.56
N GLY A 198 14.31 -8.47 -5.48
CA GLY A 198 15.73 -8.15 -5.54
C GLY A 198 16.37 -8.45 -6.90
N GLN A 199 15.58 -8.75 -7.92
CA GLN A 199 16.05 -9.02 -9.28
C GLN A 199 15.69 -7.85 -10.21
N PRO A 200 16.39 -7.67 -11.35
CA PRO A 200 15.99 -6.69 -12.35
C PRO A 200 14.54 -6.89 -12.82
N PHE A 201 13.83 -5.80 -13.11
CA PHE A 201 12.53 -5.88 -13.78
C PHE A 201 12.65 -6.59 -15.13
N GLN A 202 11.63 -7.39 -15.48
CA GLN A 202 11.56 -8.01 -16.79
C GLN A 202 11.29 -6.94 -17.85
N TYR A 203 12.17 -6.85 -18.85
CA TYR A 203 12.05 -5.91 -19.96
C TYR A 203 11.50 -6.60 -21.20
N GLN A 204 10.43 -6.06 -21.77
CA GLN A 204 9.87 -6.52 -23.04
C GLN A 204 9.76 -5.36 -24.03
N PRO A 205 10.57 -5.32 -25.10
CA PRO A 205 10.45 -4.29 -26.12
C PRO A 205 9.16 -4.48 -26.92
N SER A 206 8.58 -3.39 -27.42
CA SER A 206 7.43 -3.39 -28.31
C SER A 206 7.62 -2.38 -29.45
N ALA A 207 6.78 -2.44 -30.48
CA ALA A 207 6.82 -1.51 -31.60
C ALA A 207 6.62 -0.05 -31.17
N THR A 208 5.92 0.17 -30.06
CA THR A 208 5.58 1.49 -29.53
C THR A 208 6.31 1.79 -28.22
N GLY A 209 7.34 1.03 -27.83
CA GLY A 209 8.08 1.28 -26.59
C GLY A 209 8.59 0.03 -25.92
N PHE A 210 8.30 -0.10 -24.63
CA PHE A 210 8.65 -1.27 -23.85
C PHE A 210 7.74 -1.40 -22.64
N GLN A 211 7.64 -2.62 -22.13
CA GLN A 211 6.98 -2.92 -20.86
C GLN A 211 8.05 -3.33 -19.84
N LEU A 212 7.88 -2.85 -18.62
CA LEU A 212 8.55 -3.42 -17.45
C LEU A 212 7.52 -4.23 -16.66
N THR A 213 7.94 -5.41 -16.18
CA THR A 213 7.10 -6.31 -15.38
C THR A 213 7.84 -6.75 -14.12
N SER A 214 7.13 -6.73 -13.00
CA SER A 214 7.57 -7.22 -11.69
C SER A 214 7.05 -8.64 -11.46
N SER A 215 7.77 -9.44 -10.65
CA SER A 215 7.25 -10.72 -10.17
C SER A 215 6.16 -10.55 -9.10
N PHE A 216 6.03 -9.36 -8.51
CA PHE A 216 4.95 -9.05 -7.58
C PHE A 216 3.61 -9.12 -8.29
N GLN A 217 2.64 -9.81 -7.67
CA GLN A 217 1.32 -10.01 -8.23
C GLN A 217 0.26 -9.35 -7.36
N ILE A 218 -0.77 -8.81 -8.01
CA ILE A 218 -2.00 -8.37 -7.38
C ILE A 218 -3.13 -9.18 -8.00
N ASN A 219 -3.94 -9.85 -7.19
CA ASN A 219 -5.02 -10.71 -7.68
C ASN A 219 -4.54 -11.73 -8.75
N GLY A 220 -3.36 -12.32 -8.55
CA GLY A 220 -2.76 -13.29 -9.46
C GLY A 220 -2.22 -12.71 -10.78
N LYS A 221 -2.15 -11.38 -10.92
CA LYS A 221 -1.61 -10.71 -12.11
C LYS A 221 -0.32 -9.97 -11.76
N PRO A 222 0.78 -10.19 -12.51
CA PRO A 222 2.00 -9.42 -12.37
C PRO A 222 1.74 -7.91 -12.51
N VAL A 223 2.40 -7.11 -11.67
CA VAL A 223 2.42 -5.67 -11.83
C VAL A 223 3.29 -5.30 -13.03
N SER A 224 2.78 -4.46 -13.92
CA SER A 224 3.49 -4.00 -15.10
C SER A 224 3.25 -2.52 -15.39
N LEU A 225 4.19 -1.90 -16.12
CA LEU A 225 4.11 -0.51 -16.56
C LEU A 225 4.61 -0.40 -18.00
N ASN A 226 3.80 0.24 -18.85
CA ASN A 226 4.06 0.36 -20.28
C ASN A 226 4.62 1.75 -20.60
N PHE A 227 5.86 1.80 -21.07
CA PHE A 227 6.50 3.02 -21.53
C PHE A 227 6.30 3.17 -23.03
N ARG A 228 5.67 4.25 -23.47
CA ARG A 228 5.45 4.51 -24.89
C ARG A 228 6.53 5.42 -25.48
N GLN A 229 6.83 5.21 -26.77
CA GLN A 229 7.75 6.03 -27.58
C GLN A 229 7.07 7.26 -28.13
#